data_AF-A0A0K8RKC0-F1
#
_entry.id   AF-A0A0K8RKC0-F1
#
_cell.length_a   1.000
_cell.length_b   1.000
_cell.length_c   1.000
_cell.angle_alpha   90.00
_cell.angle_beta   90.00
_cell.angle_gamma   90.00
#
_symmetry.space_group_name_H-M   'P 1'
#
loop_
_entity.id
_entity.type
_entity.pdbx_description
1 polymer ?
#
loop_
_entity_poly.entity_id
_entity_poly.type
_entity_poly.pdbx_seq_one_letter_code
_entity_poly.pdbx_strand_id
1 'polypeptide(L)' 'MREALPVSDFEWMTKDEIVCLNIGDVPDDAPTGYILEVDLRYPHDLHDTHSDFPLAPVKQSVPYDWLSD' A
#
# COMPACT_ATOMS: atom_id res chain seq x y z
N MET A 1 -12.84 3.65 11.58
CA MET A 1 -13.47 2.32 11.47
C MET A 1 -12.36 1.26 11.55
N ARG A 2 -12.59 0.09 12.12
CA ARG A 2 -11.61 -1.02 12.14
C ARG A 2 -12.25 -2.19 11.41
N GLU A 3 -11.67 -2.58 10.28
CA GLU A 3 -12.14 -3.72 9.49
C GLU A 3 -11.30 -4.96 9.78
N ALA A 4 -11.91 -6.13 9.62
CA ALA A 4 -11.24 -7.41 9.80
C ALA A 4 -10.26 -7.62 8.64
N LEU A 5 -9.03 -8.02 8.95
CA LEU A 5 -8.06 -8.38 7.91
C LEU A 5 -8.42 -9.76 7.33
N PRO A 6 -8.26 -9.97 6.01
CA PRO A 6 -8.41 -11.28 5.41
C PRO A 6 -7.40 -12.26 6.02
N VAL A 7 -7.84 -13.48 6.30
CA VAL A 7 -7.05 -14.50 7.01
C VAL A 7 -6.69 -15.68 6.11
N SER A 8 -7.46 -15.94 5.05
CA SER A 8 -7.33 -17.10 4.17
C SER A 8 -7.76 -16.78 2.73
N ASP A 9 -7.67 -17.78 1.83
CA ASP A 9 -8.17 -17.76 0.45
C ASP A 9 -7.45 -16.76 -0.48
N PHE A 10 -6.17 -16.54 -0.22
CA PHE A 10 -5.30 -15.78 -1.11
C PHE A 10 -4.91 -16.63 -2.32
N GLU A 11 -5.17 -16.10 -3.50
CA GLU A 11 -4.79 -16.72 -4.77
C GLU A 11 -3.95 -15.77 -5.61
N TRP A 12 -2.97 -16.32 -6.33
CA TRP A 12 -2.18 -15.56 -7.28
C TRP A 12 -2.99 -15.35 -8.55
N MET A 13 -3.12 -14.09 -8.97
CA MET A 13 -3.74 -13.76 -10.26
C MET A 13 -2.89 -14.27 -11.42
N THR A 14 -3.55 -14.63 -12.51
CA THR A 14 -2.88 -14.93 -13.78
C THR A 14 -2.35 -13.64 -14.43
N LYS A 15 -1.41 -13.79 -15.36
CA LYS A 15 -0.80 -12.64 -16.05
C LYS A 15 -1.84 -11.81 -16.82
N ASP A 16 -2.83 -12.46 -17.42
CA ASP A 16 -3.88 -11.80 -18.20
C ASP A 16 -4.81 -10.99 -17.28
N GLU A 17 -5.13 -11.51 -16.10
CA GLU A 17 -5.93 -10.80 -15.09
C GLU A 17 -5.17 -9.60 -14.53
N ILE A 18 -3.86 -9.72 -14.28
CA ILE A 18 -3.02 -8.61 -13.81
C ILE A 18 -3.00 -7.47 -14.83
N VAL A 19 -2.86 -7.77 -16.13
CA VAL A 19 -2.85 -6.75 -17.19
C VAL A 19 -4.21 -6.05 -17.32
N CYS A 20 -5.30 -6.75 -17.02
CA CYS A 20 -6.65 -6.18 -17.05
C CYS A 20 -7.06 -5.47 -15.74
N LEU A 21 -6.29 -5.62 -14.66
CA LEU A 21 -6.62 -5.05 -13.36
C LEU A 21 -6.39 -3.54 -13.35
N ASN A 22 -7.47 -2.77 -13.21
CA ASN A 22 -7.39 -1.35 -12.89
C ASN A 22 -7.73 -1.12 -11.41
N ILE A 23 -6.71 -0.92 -10.59
CA ILE A 23 -6.85 -0.73 -9.13
C ILE A 23 -7.73 0.47 -8.79
N GLY A 24 -7.69 1.54 -9.61
CA GLY A 24 -8.46 2.75 -9.37
C GLY A 24 -9.98 2.56 -9.53
N ASP A 25 -10.41 1.48 -10.19
CA ASP A 25 -11.83 1.18 -10.38
C ASP A 25 -12.38 0.22 -9.31
N VAL A 26 -11.51 -0.33 -8.44
CA VAL A 26 -11.92 -1.23 -7.35
C VAL A 26 -12.46 -0.38 -6.20
N PRO A 27 -13.73 -0.56 -5.78
CA PRO A 27 -14.28 0.19 -4.66
C PRO A 27 -13.66 -0.27 -3.33
N ASP A 28 -13.57 0.65 -2.36
CA ASP A 28 -12.98 0.37 -1.04
C ASP A 28 -13.73 -0.75 -0.28
N ASP A 29 -15.04 -0.89 -0.51
CA ASP A 29 -15.91 -1.89 0.10
C ASP A 29 -16.12 -3.13 -0.81
N ALA A 30 -15.23 -3.34 -1.78
CA ALA A 30 -15.28 -4.50 -2.65
C ALA A 30 -15.27 -5.82 -1.84
N PRO A 31 -16.02 -6.84 -2.29
CA PRO A 31 -16.01 -8.16 -1.64
C PRO A 31 -14.65 -8.87 -1.77
N THR A 32 -13.81 -8.43 -2.70
CA THR A 32 -12.47 -8.98 -2.96
C THR A 32 -11.44 -7.87 -2.83
N GLY A 33 -10.44 -8.08 -1.97
CA GLY A 33 -9.28 -7.21 -1.84
C GLY A 33 -8.08 -7.72 -2.62
N TYR A 34 -7.16 -6.83 -2.97
CA TYR A 34 -5.94 -7.14 -3.72
C TYR A 34 -4.70 -6.77 -2.91
N ILE A 35 -3.68 -7.63 -2.94
CA ILE A 35 -2.34 -7.35 -2.42
C ILE A 35 -1.42 -7.23 -3.63
N LEU A 36 -0.71 -6.12 -3.73
CA LEU A 36 0.11 -5.79 -4.89
C LEU A 36 1.59 -5.73 -4.52
N GLU A 37 2.41 -6.43 -5.30
CA GLU A 37 3.86 -6.24 -5.31
C GLU A 37 4.20 -5.32 -6.49
N VAL A 38 4.66 -4.09 -6.20
CA VAL A 38 4.89 -3.05 -7.21
C VAL A 38 6.21 -2.33 -6.98
N ASP A 39 6.83 -1.90 -8.08
CA ASP A 39 7.95 -0.96 -8.05
C ASP A 39 7.41 0.47 -7.99
N LEU A 40 7.78 1.21 -6.94
CA LEU A 40 7.44 2.63 -6.80
C LEU A 40 8.56 3.49 -7.38
N ARG A 41 8.24 4.32 -8.37
CA ARG A 41 9.15 5.35 -8.89
C ARG A 41 8.82 6.69 -8.27
N TYR A 42 9.82 7.35 -7.72
CA TYR A 42 9.67 8.65 -7.08
C TYR A 42 10.08 9.80 -8.03
N PRO A 43 9.15 10.66 -8.48
CA PRO A 43 9.46 11.80 -9.37
C PRO A 43 10.43 12.79 -8.73
N HIS A 44 11.45 13.24 -9.48
CA HIS A 44 12.54 14.05 -8.93
C HIS A 44 12.06 15.39 -8.34
N ASP A 45 11.04 15.99 -8.94
CA ASP A 45 10.41 17.26 -8.55
C ASP A 45 9.75 17.22 -7.16
N LEU A 46 9.38 16.03 -6.67
CA LEU A 46 8.74 15.86 -5.36
C LEU A 46 9.73 15.58 -4.22
N HIS A 47 11.03 15.41 -4.49
CA HIS A 47 12.01 15.03 -3.46
C HIS A 47 12.19 16.14 -2.44
N ASP A 48 12.32 17.38 -2.90
CA ASP A 48 12.56 18.53 -2.02
C ASP A 48 11.34 18.87 -1.16
N THR A 49 10.13 18.69 -1.70
CA THR A 49 8.88 19.03 -0.98
C THR A 49 8.50 17.96 0.05
N HIS A 50 8.86 16.70 -0.19
CA HIS A 50 8.53 15.58 0.70
C HIS A 50 9.76 15.03 1.43
N SER A 51 10.81 15.84 1.61
CA SER A 51 12.02 15.43 2.33
C SER A 51 11.75 14.83 3.71
N ASP A 52 10.65 15.28 4.33
CA ASP A 52 10.26 14.92 5.68
C ASP A 52 9.36 13.67 5.74
N PHE A 53 8.91 13.14 4.60
CA PHE A 53 7.98 12.01 4.53
C PHE A 53 8.62 10.78 3.87
N PRO A 54 8.38 9.57 4.42
CA PRO A 54 8.81 8.35 3.75
C PRO A 54 7.98 8.11 2.47
N LEU A 55 8.62 7.63 1.40
CA LEU A 55 7.98 7.32 0.11
C LEU A 55 6.74 6.40 0.26
N ALA A 56 6.84 5.38 1.11
CA ALA A 56 5.75 4.46 1.40
C ALA A 56 5.65 4.28 2.92
N PRO A 57 4.76 5.00 3.62
CA PRO A 57 4.62 4.87 5.06
C PRO A 57 4.09 3.47 5.42
N VAL A 58 4.88 2.73 6.17
CA VAL A 58 4.47 1.44 6.72
C VAL A 58 3.76 1.69 8.05
N LYS A 59 2.67 0.96 8.30
CA LYS A 59 2.01 0.97 9.62
C LYS A 59 2.94 0.33 10.66
N GLN A 60 3.67 1.16 11.38
CA GLN A 60 4.54 0.75 12.49
C GLN A 60 4.17 1.50 13.76
N SER A 61 4.34 0.86 14.92
CA SER A 61 4.33 1.56 16.21
C SER A 61 5.62 2.34 16.37
N VAL A 62 5.55 3.60 16.78
CA VAL A 62 6.75 4.41 17.08
C VAL A 62 7.46 3.79 18.28
N PRO A 63 8.72 3.34 18.14
CA PRO A 63 9.53 2.88 19.27
C PRO A 63 9.74 4.02 20.27
N TYR A 64 9.82 3.69 21.57
CA TYR A 64 10.02 4.71 22.60
C TYR A 64 11.33 5.49 22.40
N ASP A 65 12.36 4.82 21.85
CA ASP A 65 13.67 5.39 21.55
C ASP A 65 13.66 6.47 20.44
N TRP A 66 12.56 6.60 19.69
CA TRP A 66 12.38 7.65 18.68
C TRP A 66 11.67 8.89 19.23
N LEU A 67 11.16 8.81 20.46
CA LEU A 67 10.54 9.94 21.13
C LEU A 67 11.65 10.81 21.70
N SER A 68 11.61 12.12 21.41
CA SER A 68 12.45 13.08 22.13
C SER A 68 12.03 13.14 23.60
N ASP A 69 13.00 13.41 24.48
CA ASP A 69 12.79 13.64 25.92
C ASP A 69 11.80 14.78 26.21
#